data_AF-A0A2S6N1A5-F1
#
_entry.id   AF-A0A2S6N1A5-F1
#
_cell.length_a   1.000
_cell.length_b   1.000
_cell.length_c   1.000
_cell.angle_alpha   90.00
_cell.angle_beta   90.00
_cell.angle_gamma   90.00
#
_symmetry.space_group_name_H-M   'P 1'
#
loop_
_entity.id
_entity.type
_entity.pdbx_description
1 polymer ?
#
loop_
_entity_poly.entity_id
_entity_poly.type
_entity_poly.pdbx_seq_one_letter_code
_entity_poly.pdbx_strand_id
1 'polypeptide(L)'
;MLRLSFFLALLCFSPGVLAGDVQIAVPKSYLEDAFLKSLLTSKTLAEFGVTIAPSPMEDFAGALTAVMSGTADLGVFTLAERDQRALETAGPEASLLTRPFLFQSAKEVSLMQNSFLGEAAMADASRTGLFPLRLWPHSVTYLLTKTPVRTEADLQSLNLAANAASPGFKSLSSLGALMTNVSPQDAMMSMMGGTVGGFETSLDKATLGFADRYGGKLYLTTAWPQTGVLAAAPNYWRERSEAEKNAWKSALATAALAAETEIATLEATIRKHPNIEQTILESAAQMRLAARAAGDDSSRLEGEMRLWGKAEAEVHRVPEAVPIHAPQPSPRKHVGSPVFFATDRNDEQTLDYATRFGSRRLSPVELTCAYLGAPGHHQGDPPLPKAPKTLTKGEQACVRLIVDKVRESGVSKILFVLHGFNTSFGDLATRGLMLGGDLDYDGAIVGWSWPSEGSAFGYAYDEDSALWSEPHFADFVRAFAEAAPDIQLDFVAHSMGNRILLQMLREFGQYRVNVRIGAAVFAAPDVAQDIFIEQTQRARDIATFRTLYASEYDHAILISESFHKAPRAGSGGSNTLVMKGLESVDARLSGHSYLFDEAKAMKDFKQILNEASMAAARGLEALAKGAQTYWIIEP
;
A
#
# COMPACT_ATOMS: atom_id res chain seq x y z
N MET A 1 -39.09 38.82 39.74
CA MET A 1 -39.30 39.39 38.39
C MET A 1 -38.11 39.01 37.53
N LEU A 2 -38.39 38.36 36.41
CA LEU A 2 -37.47 37.82 35.41
C LEU A 2 -36.42 38.84 34.92
N ARG A 3 -35.20 38.37 34.63
CA ARG A 3 -34.64 38.45 33.28
C ARG A 3 -33.53 37.41 33.05
N LEU A 4 -33.81 36.56 32.07
CA LEU A 4 -32.97 35.55 31.43
C LEU A 4 -31.82 36.22 30.67
N SER A 5 -30.61 35.68 30.77
CA SER A 5 -29.57 35.84 29.74
C SER A 5 -28.87 34.50 29.53
N PHE A 6 -29.20 33.86 28.41
CA PHE A 6 -28.52 32.71 27.83
C PHE A 6 -27.08 33.10 27.49
N PHE A 7 -26.08 32.41 28.03
CA PHE A 7 -24.73 32.39 27.47
C PHE A 7 -24.60 31.17 26.57
N LEU A 8 -24.56 31.44 25.27
CA LEU A 8 -24.22 30.48 24.22
C LEU A 8 -22.75 30.10 24.39
N ALA A 9 -22.47 28.81 24.63
CA ALA A 9 -21.11 28.29 24.65
C ALA A 9 -20.55 28.32 23.22
N LEU A 10 -19.65 29.27 22.94
CA LEU A 10 -18.82 29.23 21.75
C LEU A 10 -17.84 28.05 21.89
N LEU A 11 -17.91 27.13 20.93
CA LEU A 11 -16.86 26.16 20.62
C LEU A 11 -15.56 26.93 20.33
N CYS A 12 -14.56 26.79 21.20
CA CYS A 12 -13.20 27.22 20.91
C CYS A 12 -12.60 26.27 19.88
N PHE A 13 -12.77 26.59 18.59
CA PHE A 13 -11.79 26.21 17.57
C PHE A 13 -10.54 27.06 17.80
N SER A 14 -9.36 26.43 17.80
CA SER A 14 -8.08 27.13 17.72
C SER A 14 -8.10 28.09 16.51
N PRO A 15 -7.42 29.25 16.58
CA PRO A 15 -7.48 30.23 15.51
C PRO A 15 -6.85 29.61 14.26
N GLY A 16 -7.71 29.37 13.27
CA GLY A 16 -7.36 28.76 12.01
C GLY A 16 -6.30 29.56 11.28
N VAL A 17 -5.35 28.84 10.70
CA VAL A 17 -4.73 29.27 9.44
C VAL A 17 -5.90 29.65 8.52
N LEU A 18 -5.92 30.88 8.02
CA LEU A 18 -6.90 31.32 7.03
C LEU A 18 -6.96 30.25 5.93
N ALA A 19 -8.16 29.67 5.71
CA ALA A 19 -8.39 28.67 4.68
C ALA A 19 -8.07 29.29 3.31
N GLY A 20 -6.81 29.17 2.89
CA GLY A 20 -6.40 29.42 1.52
C GLY A 20 -6.81 28.24 0.67
N ASP A 21 -7.27 28.52 -0.55
CA ASP A 21 -7.55 27.47 -1.52
C ASP A 21 -6.28 26.65 -1.75
N VAL A 22 -6.43 25.33 -1.71
CA VAL A 22 -5.37 24.37 -2.01
C VAL A 22 -4.99 24.51 -3.48
N GLN A 23 -3.75 24.91 -3.75
CA GLN A 23 -3.28 25.15 -5.10
C GLN A 23 -2.84 23.84 -5.75
N ILE A 24 -3.46 23.47 -6.87
CA ILE A 24 -3.05 22.30 -7.67
C ILE A 24 -2.45 22.74 -9.00
N ALA A 25 -1.19 22.39 -9.25
CA ALA A 25 -0.51 22.61 -10.52
C ALA A 25 -0.94 21.55 -11.54
N VAL A 26 -1.61 21.97 -12.62
CA VAL A 26 -2.25 21.08 -13.58
C VAL A 26 -1.70 21.33 -14.99
N PRO A 27 -1.01 20.36 -15.61
CA PRO A 27 -0.63 20.44 -17.02
C PRO A 27 -1.86 20.67 -17.92
N LYS A 28 -1.74 21.51 -18.95
CA LYS A 28 -2.86 21.84 -19.86
C LYS A 28 -3.54 20.61 -20.46
N SER A 29 -2.81 19.53 -20.71
CA SER A 29 -3.35 18.27 -21.22
C SER A 29 -4.30 17.55 -20.27
N TYR A 30 -4.33 17.92 -18.98
CA TYR A 30 -5.17 17.31 -17.95
C TYR A 30 -6.36 18.17 -17.53
N LEU A 31 -6.49 19.42 -17.99
CA LEU A 31 -7.56 20.33 -17.55
C LEU A 31 -8.97 19.78 -17.78
N GLU A 32 -9.14 18.95 -18.80
CA GLU A 32 -10.42 18.33 -19.14
C GLU A 32 -10.59 16.90 -18.58
N ASP A 33 -9.61 16.40 -17.80
CA ASP A 33 -9.62 15.06 -17.22
C ASP A 33 -10.78 14.87 -16.23
N ALA A 34 -11.49 13.76 -16.37
CA ALA A 34 -12.60 13.35 -15.51
C ALA A 34 -12.21 13.26 -14.03
N PHE A 35 -10.99 12.78 -13.74
CA PHE A 35 -10.42 12.73 -12.41
C PHE A 35 -10.39 14.13 -11.79
N LEU A 36 -9.81 15.10 -12.50
CA LEU A 36 -9.70 16.47 -11.99
C LEU A 36 -11.06 17.15 -11.86
N LYS A 37 -11.95 16.98 -12.84
CA LYS A 37 -13.33 17.51 -12.75
C LYS A 37 -14.06 16.99 -11.51
N SER A 38 -13.95 15.69 -11.23
CA SER A 38 -14.53 15.07 -10.03
C SER A 38 -13.85 15.57 -8.75
N LEU A 39 -12.52 15.70 -8.74
CA LEU A 39 -11.77 16.14 -7.57
C LEU A 39 -12.07 17.60 -7.20
N LEU A 40 -12.05 18.50 -8.18
CA LEU A 40 -12.32 19.94 -8.02
C LEU A 40 -13.74 20.22 -7.51
N THR A 41 -14.67 19.30 -7.68
CA THR A 41 -16.08 19.42 -7.24
C THR A 41 -16.41 18.51 -6.05
N SER A 42 -15.38 17.99 -5.36
CA SER A 42 -15.53 17.06 -4.24
C SER A 42 -16.29 17.70 -3.07
N LYS A 43 -17.49 17.17 -2.78
CA LYS A 43 -18.26 17.53 -1.59
C LYS A 43 -17.58 17.09 -0.31
N THR A 44 -16.95 15.91 -0.34
CA THR A 44 -16.22 15.37 0.81
C THR A 44 -15.10 16.31 1.25
N LEU A 45 -14.37 16.92 0.32
CA LEU A 45 -13.35 17.92 0.67
C LEU A 45 -13.97 19.24 1.15
N ALA A 46 -15.04 19.70 0.50
CA ALA A 46 -15.75 20.91 0.88
C ALA A 46 -16.33 20.84 2.31
N GLU A 47 -16.80 19.67 2.75
CA GLU A 47 -17.27 19.43 4.13
C GLU A 47 -16.17 19.63 5.19
N PHE A 48 -14.91 19.43 4.80
CA PHE A 48 -13.73 19.69 5.62
C PHE A 48 -13.14 21.10 5.38
N GLY A 49 -13.85 21.96 4.64
CA GLY A 49 -13.40 23.31 4.33
C GLY A 49 -12.24 23.38 3.34
N VAL A 50 -11.99 22.29 2.61
CA VAL A 50 -10.94 22.21 1.58
C VAL A 50 -11.52 22.59 0.23
N THR A 51 -11.10 23.74 -0.28
CA THR A 51 -11.37 24.19 -1.66
C THR A 51 -10.11 24.03 -2.49
N ILE A 52 -10.23 23.51 -3.71
CA ILE A 52 -9.09 23.31 -4.61
C ILE A 52 -9.13 24.35 -5.72
N ALA A 53 -8.01 25.05 -5.94
CA ALA A 53 -7.83 26.01 -7.01
C ALA A 53 -6.81 25.48 -8.05
N PRO A 54 -7.24 25.21 -9.30
CA PRO A 54 -6.34 24.74 -10.34
C PRO A 54 -5.50 25.88 -10.89
N SER A 55 -4.19 25.63 -11.02
CA SER A 55 -3.20 26.50 -11.65
C SER A 55 -2.66 25.82 -12.92
N PRO A 56 -3.09 26.25 -14.11
CA PRO A 56 -2.66 25.65 -15.37
C PRO A 56 -1.15 25.81 -15.61
N MET A 57 -0.48 24.72 -15.95
CA MET A 57 0.94 24.64 -16.30
C MET A 57 1.10 24.23 -17.76
N GLU A 58 2.18 24.68 -18.40
CA GLU A 58 2.46 24.30 -19.79
C GLU A 58 2.68 22.78 -19.92
N ASP A 59 3.43 22.20 -18.99
CA ASP A 59 3.82 20.80 -18.97
C ASP A 59 4.01 20.28 -17.53
N PHE A 60 4.40 19.01 -17.41
CA PHE A 60 4.69 18.36 -16.14
C PHE A 60 5.90 18.96 -15.42
N ALA A 61 6.90 19.47 -16.14
CA ALA A 61 8.09 20.07 -15.55
C ALA A 61 7.75 21.39 -14.83
N GLY A 62 6.84 22.18 -15.41
CA GLY A 62 6.26 23.36 -14.75
C GLY A 62 5.49 22.98 -13.49
N ALA A 63 4.67 21.92 -13.54
CA ALA A 63 3.95 21.42 -12.37
C ALA A 63 4.89 20.95 -11.25
N LEU A 64 5.96 20.21 -11.60
CA LEU A 64 6.96 19.75 -10.65
C LEU A 64 7.67 20.92 -9.97
N THR A 65 8.12 21.89 -10.77
CA THR A 65 8.76 23.10 -10.26
C THR A 65 7.85 23.82 -9.27
N ALA A 66 6.56 23.96 -9.60
CA ALA A 66 5.61 24.67 -8.77
C ALA A 66 5.40 24.00 -7.39
N VAL A 67 5.33 22.66 -7.35
CA VAL A 67 5.20 21.90 -6.10
C VAL A 67 6.50 21.94 -5.29
N MET A 68 7.65 21.72 -5.94
CA MET A 68 8.95 21.73 -5.25
C MET A 68 9.31 23.11 -4.69
N SER A 69 8.89 24.19 -5.33
CA SER A 69 9.10 25.56 -4.84
C SER A 69 8.07 26.00 -3.79
N GLY A 70 7.04 25.18 -3.50
CA GLY A 70 5.95 25.52 -2.59
C GLY A 70 4.97 26.57 -3.12
N THR A 71 4.96 26.81 -4.43
CA THR A 71 3.96 27.69 -5.08
C THR A 71 2.64 26.97 -5.38
N ALA A 72 2.67 25.64 -5.39
CA ALA A 72 1.50 24.77 -5.41
C ALA A 72 1.61 23.72 -4.30
N ASP A 73 0.47 23.37 -3.72
CA ASP A 73 0.36 22.36 -2.67
C ASP A 73 0.37 20.94 -3.27
N LEU A 74 -0.23 20.78 -4.45
CA LEU A 74 -0.30 19.54 -5.21
C LEU A 74 0.09 19.75 -6.67
N GLY A 75 0.46 18.65 -7.33
CA GLY A 75 0.73 18.63 -8.76
C GLY A 75 0.20 17.36 -9.42
N VAL A 76 -0.16 17.51 -10.69
CA VAL A 76 -0.53 16.40 -11.58
C VAL A 76 0.66 16.03 -12.44
N PHE A 77 1.00 14.74 -12.43
CA PHE A 77 2.14 14.15 -13.12
C PHE A 77 1.69 12.94 -13.94
N THR A 78 2.63 12.32 -14.64
CA THR A 78 2.42 11.06 -15.34
C THR A 78 3.59 10.11 -15.09
N LEU A 79 3.34 8.80 -15.17
CA LEU A 79 4.39 7.77 -15.12
C LEU A 79 5.06 7.52 -16.49
N ALA A 80 4.80 8.36 -17.51
CA ALA A 80 5.26 8.10 -18.88
C ALA A 80 6.79 8.24 -19.10
N GLU A 81 7.30 7.35 -19.95
CA GLU A 81 8.71 7.04 -20.31
C GLU A 81 9.70 8.22 -20.48
N ARG A 82 9.22 9.42 -20.82
CA ARG A 82 10.08 10.60 -21.03
C ARG A 82 10.55 11.20 -19.70
N ASP A 83 9.78 11.02 -18.63
CA ASP A 83 10.15 11.34 -17.24
C ASP A 83 10.87 10.15 -16.57
N GLN A 84 10.76 8.93 -17.13
CA GLN A 84 11.54 7.78 -16.67
C GLN A 84 13.05 7.91 -16.89
N ARG A 85 13.53 8.77 -17.81
CA ARG A 85 14.97 9.08 -17.93
C ARG A 85 15.48 10.02 -16.83
N ALA A 86 14.60 10.79 -16.19
CA ALA A 86 14.95 11.45 -14.92
C ALA A 86 14.83 10.47 -13.74
N LEU A 87 13.99 9.44 -13.89
CA LEU A 87 13.85 8.29 -13.00
C LEU A 87 14.71 7.09 -13.45
N GLU A 88 15.98 7.28 -13.84
CA GLU A 88 16.95 6.18 -14.09
C GLU A 88 17.11 5.21 -12.88
N THR A 89 16.31 5.39 -11.83
CA THR A 89 16.22 4.68 -10.55
C THR A 89 14.82 4.15 -10.20
N ALA A 90 13.78 4.29 -11.05
CA ALA A 90 12.47 3.67 -10.82
C ALA A 90 12.56 2.15 -11.01
N GLY A 91 12.00 1.40 -10.06
CA GLY A 91 11.98 -0.05 -10.04
C GLY A 91 11.23 -0.70 -11.22
N PRO A 92 11.32 -2.03 -11.34
CA PRO A 92 10.59 -2.81 -12.34
C PRO A 92 9.08 -2.57 -12.34
N GLU A 93 8.50 -2.15 -11.22
CA GLU A 93 7.06 -2.08 -10.97
C GLU A 93 6.37 -0.92 -11.70
N ALA A 94 6.95 0.29 -11.65
CA ALA A 94 6.43 1.42 -12.43
C ALA A 94 6.52 1.18 -13.95
N SER A 95 7.55 0.46 -14.41
CA SER A 95 7.70 0.10 -15.81
C SER A 95 6.56 -0.81 -16.28
N LEU A 96 6.19 -1.83 -15.49
CA LEU A 96 5.09 -2.75 -15.79
C LEU A 96 3.76 -2.02 -16.01
N LEU A 97 3.46 -1.00 -15.21
CA LEU A 97 2.22 -0.23 -15.33
C LEU A 97 2.17 0.70 -16.55
N THR A 98 3.24 0.80 -17.33
CA THR A 98 3.30 1.67 -18.52
C THR A 98 3.63 0.88 -19.79
N ARG A 99 3.79 -0.45 -19.68
CA ARG A 99 4.41 -1.26 -20.72
C ARG A 99 3.45 -1.56 -21.88
N PRO A 100 3.90 -1.38 -23.14
CA PRO A 100 3.19 -1.83 -24.31
C PRO A 100 2.77 -3.30 -24.26
N PHE A 101 1.57 -3.56 -24.78
CA PHE A 101 0.97 -4.90 -24.93
C PHE A 101 0.67 -5.68 -23.65
N LEU A 102 1.03 -5.22 -22.44
CA LEU A 102 0.69 -5.95 -21.21
C LEU A 102 -0.80 -5.94 -20.87
N PHE A 103 -1.56 -4.95 -21.33
CA PHE A 103 -2.96 -4.77 -20.95
C PHE A 103 -3.89 -5.02 -22.14
N GLN A 104 -5.02 -5.69 -21.91
CA GLN A 104 -6.03 -5.98 -22.93
C GLN A 104 -7.19 -4.98 -22.96
N SER A 105 -7.39 -4.22 -21.88
CA SER A 105 -8.49 -3.25 -21.75
C SER A 105 -8.19 -2.18 -20.71
N ALA A 106 -8.96 -1.08 -20.73
CA ALA A 106 -8.85 -0.08 -19.67
C ALA A 106 -9.29 -0.63 -18.31
N LYS A 107 -10.23 -1.57 -18.28
CA LYS A 107 -10.63 -2.25 -17.04
C LYS A 107 -9.44 -2.98 -16.40
N GLU A 108 -8.63 -3.68 -17.20
CA GLU A 108 -7.45 -4.37 -16.70
C GLU A 108 -6.38 -3.40 -16.19
N VAL A 109 -6.19 -2.27 -16.87
CA VAL A 109 -5.34 -1.18 -16.39
C VAL A 109 -5.76 -0.73 -15.00
N SER A 110 -7.06 -0.43 -14.80
CA SER A 110 -7.60 0.01 -13.51
C SER A 110 -7.42 -1.06 -12.44
N LEU A 111 -7.66 -2.34 -12.76
CA LEU A 111 -7.47 -3.44 -11.81
C LEU A 111 -6.01 -3.53 -11.34
N MET A 112 -5.05 -3.48 -12.27
CA MET A 112 -3.63 -3.57 -11.95
C MET A 112 -3.13 -2.34 -11.19
N GLN A 113 -3.58 -1.14 -11.55
CA GLN A 113 -3.24 0.09 -10.81
C GLN A 113 -3.80 0.12 -9.38
N ASN A 114 -4.89 -0.61 -9.11
CA ASN A 114 -5.46 -0.76 -7.77
C ASN A 114 -4.96 -2.02 -7.02
N SER A 115 -4.02 -2.78 -7.61
CA SER A 115 -3.35 -3.92 -6.97
C SER A 115 -2.07 -3.48 -6.26
N PHE A 116 -1.39 -4.42 -5.58
CA PHE A 116 -0.05 -4.19 -5.03
C PHE A 116 0.95 -3.59 -6.04
N LEU A 117 0.79 -3.88 -7.34
CA LEU A 117 1.67 -3.35 -8.37
C LEU A 117 1.54 -1.84 -8.51
N GLY A 118 0.32 -1.31 -8.33
CA GLY A 118 0.03 0.13 -8.23
C GLY A 118 0.71 0.79 -7.04
N GLU A 119 0.64 0.13 -5.88
CA GLU A 119 1.32 0.59 -4.65
C GLU A 119 2.83 0.63 -4.84
N ALA A 120 3.40 -0.43 -5.44
CA ALA A 120 4.82 -0.52 -5.74
C ALA A 120 5.31 0.60 -6.68
N ALA A 121 4.58 0.82 -7.78
CA ALA A 121 4.91 1.87 -8.74
C ALA A 121 4.90 3.27 -8.11
N MET A 122 4.07 3.48 -7.09
CA MET A 122 4.04 4.74 -6.35
C MET A 122 5.15 4.86 -5.31
N ALA A 123 5.54 3.76 -4.68
CA ALA A 123 6.73 3.73 -3.84
C ALA A 123 7.97 4.13 -4.65
N ASP A 124 8.08 3.70 -5.91
CA ASP A 124 9.10 4.22 -6.85
C ASP A 124 8.95 5.72 -7.10
N ALA A 125 7.73 6.19 -7.38
CA ALA A 125 7.47 7.61 -7.61
C ALA A 125 7.84 8.51 -6.41
N SER A 126 7.71 8.02 -5.17
CA SER A 126 8.11 8.78 -3.97
C SER A 126 9.61 9.12 -3.91
N ARG A 127 10.46 8.43 -4.69
CA ARG A 127 11.90 8.77 -4.81
C ARG A 127 12.15 10.16 -5.40
N THR A 128 11.13 10.77 -6.01
CA THR A 128 11.18 12.14 -6.54
C THR A 128 11.16 13.24 -5.46
N GLY A 129 10.96 12.87 -4.19
CA GLY A 129 10.83 13.83 -3.08
C GLY A 129 9.43 14.46 -2.99
N LEU A 130 8.46 13.96 -3.76
CA LEU A 130 7.04 14.28 -3.61
C LEU A 130 6.35 13.24 -2.74
N PHE A 131 5.15 13.57 -2.25
CA PHE A 131 4.28 12.62 -1.55
C PHE A 131 3.16 12.14 -2.49
N PRO A 132 3.24 10.94 -3.08
CA PRO A 132 2.22 10.45 -3.99
C PRO A 132 0.90 10.17 -3.25
N LEU A 133 -0.23 10.53 -3.85
CA LEU A 133 -1.56 10.39 -3.24
C LEU A 133 -2.46 9.40 -3.97
N ARG A 134 -2.42 9.38 -5.31
CA ARG A 134 -3.30 8.53 -6.12
C ARG A 134 -2.75 8.32 -7.52
N LEU A 135 -2.86 7.08 -8.01
CA LEU A 135 -2.81 6.75 -9.44
C LEU A 135 -4.21 6.71 -10.02
N TRP A 136 -4.34 7.09 -11.30
CA TRP A 136 -5.54 6.81 -12.08
C TRP A 136 -5.17 6.56 -13.55
N PRO A 137 -6.01 5.84 -14.30
CA PRO A 137 -5.87 5.78 -15.74
C PRO A 137 -6.29 7.14 -16.31
N HIS A 138 -5.35 7.91 -16.85
CA HIS A 138 -5.65 9.15 -17.56
C HIS A 138 -6.20 8.83 -18.96
N SER A 139 -5.53 7.93 -19.67
CA SER A 139 -5.98 7.40 -20.94
C SER A 139 -5.42 6.01 -21.16
N VAL A 140 -5.97 5.28 -22.13
CA VAL A 140 -5.34 4.08 -22.66
C VAL A 140 -5.10 4.31 -24.13
N THR A 141 -3.84 4.16 -24.54
CA THR A 141 -3.48 4.25 -25.96
C THR A 141 -3.79 2.90 -26.60
N TYR A 142 -4.34 2.92 -27.82
CA TYR A 142 -4.63 1.74 -28.62
C TYR A 142 -3.96 1.85 -29.98
N LEU A 143 -3.67 0.71 -30.58
CA LEU A 143 -3.20 0.65 -31.95
C LEU A 143 -4.40 0.33 -32.87
N LEU A 144 -4.81 1.32 -33.67
CA LEU A 144 -5.91 1.19 -34.63
C LEU A 144 -5.34 0.93 -36.04
N THR A 145 -5.71 -0.19 -36.66
CA THR A 145 -5.04 -0.70 -37.87
C THR A 145 -6.04 -1.15 -38.94
N LYS A 146 -5.56 -1.27 -40.19
CA LYS A 146 -6.34 -1.78 -41.33
C LYS A 146 -6.43 -3.31 -41.37
N THR A 147 -5.48 -3.97 -40.74
CA THR A 147 -5.36 -5.43 -40.68
C THR A 147 -5.12 -5.86 -39.23
N PRO A 148 -5.56 -7.05 -38.81
CA PRO A 148 -5.32 -7.53 -37.46
C PRO A 148 -3.83 -7.60 -37.15
N VAL A 149 -3.43 -7.21 -35.93
CA VAL A 149 -2.08 -7.40 -35.40
C VAL A 149 -2.11 -8.49 -34.34
N ARG A 150 -1.78 -9.73 -34.71
CA ARG A 150 -1.79 -10.91 -33.81
C ARG A 150 -0.38 -11.36 -33.44
N THR A 151 0.57 -11.03 -34.29
CA THR A 151 1.96 -11.45 -34.21
C THR A 151 2.90 -10.28 -34.46
N GLU A 152 4.17 -10.47 -34.11
CA GLU A 152 5.23 -9.52 -34.43
C GLU A 152 5.37 -9.29 -35.95
N ALA A 153 5.20 -10.35 -36.76
CA ALA A 153 5.27 -10.25 -38.21
C ALA A 153 4.17 -9.35 -38.78
N ASP A 154 2.96 -9.39 -38.20
CA ASP A 154 1.86 -8.50 -38.60
C ASP A 154 2.25 -7.04 -38.34
N LEU A 155 2.85 -6.75 -37.18
CA LEU A 155 3.30 -5.41 -36.81
C LEU A 155 4.41 -4.90 -37.76
N GLN A 156 5.40 -5.75 -38.07
CA GLN A 156 6.52 -5.43 -38.98
C GLN A 156 6.07 -5.17 -40.41
N SER A 157 4.93 -5.74 -40.82
CA SER A 157 4.37 -5.53 -42.15
C SER A 157 3.66 -4.17 -42.32
N LEU A 158 3.41 -3.46 -41.22
CA LEU A 158 2.65 -2.21 -41.20
C LEU A 158 3.56 -0.98 -41.16
N ASN A 159 3.15 0.07 -41.89
CA ASN A 159 3.61 1.42 -41.66
C ASN A 159 2.65 2.12 -40.69
N LEU A 160 3.10 2.49 -39.50
CA LEU A 160 2.30 3.05 -38.43
C LEU A 160 2.59 4.55 -38.28
N ALA A 161 1.53 5.33 -38.11
CA ALA A 161 1.62 6.74 -37.77
C ALA A 161 1.59 6.95 -36.26
N ALA A 162 2.55 7.73 -35.75
CA ALA A 162 2.61 8.14 -34.36
C ALA A 162 3.35 9.48 -34.24
N ASN A 163 3.12 10.21 -33.16
CA ASN A 163 3.96 11.37 -32.85
C ASN A 163 5.32 10.87 -32.36
N ALA A 164 6.44 11.36 -32.91
CA ALA A 164 7.78 10.93 -32.48
C ALA A 164 8.09 11.18 -30.99
N ALA A 165 7.33 12.05 -30.33
CA ALA A 165 7.40 12.27 -28.89
C ALA A 165 6.54 11.28 -28.07
N SER A 166 5.71 10.44 -28.70
CA SER A 166 4.94 9.40 -27.99
C SER A 166 5.89 8.28 -27.52
N PRO A 167 5.64 7.70 -26.33
CA PRO A 167 6.36 6.51 -25.87
C PRO A 167 6.28 5.34 -26.87
N GLY A 168 5.12 5.20 -27.52
CA GLY A 168 4.89 4.14 -28.49
C GLY A 168 5.71 4.22 -29.75
N PHE A 169 6.09 5.42 -30.18
CA PHE A 169 6.88 5.55 -31.39
C PHE A 169 8.20 4.76 -31.29
N LYS A 170 8.87 4.83 -30.14
CA LYS A 170 10.11 4.08 -29.89
C LYS A 170 9.84 2.59 -29.69
N SER A 171 8.84 2.25 -28.89
CA SER A 171 8.48 0.87 -28.57
C SER A 171 8.04 0.07 -29.81
N LEU A 172 7.26 0.69 -30.70
CA LEU A 172 6.82 0.04 -31.95
C LEU A 172 7.97 -0.05 -32.96
N SER A 173 8.83 0.98 -33.02
CA SER A 173 10.04 0.96 -33.85
C SER A 173 11.02 -0.13 -33.42
N SER A 174 11.23 -0.35 -32.11
CA SER A 174 12.12 -1.41 -31.60
C SER A 174 11.60 -2.82 -31.91
N LEU A 175 10.29 -2.99 -32.07
CA LEU A 175 9.64 -4.21 -32.54
C LEU A 175 9.73 -4.41 -34.06
N GLY A 176 10.34 -3.48 -34.78
CA GLY A 176 10.53 -3.52 -36.23
C GLY A 176 9.35 -2.99 -37.05
N ALA A 177 8.41 -2.27 -36.43
CA ALA A 177 7.37 -1.57 -37.18
C ALA A 177 7.97 -0.42 -37.99
N LEU A 178 7.46 -0.21 -39.21
CA LEU A 178 7.80 0.99 -39.97
C LEU A 178 7.03 2.18 -39.37
N MET A 179 7.72 3.27 -39.04
CA MET A 179 7.11 4.40 -38.33
C MET A 179 7.11 5.68 -39.17
N THR A 180 5.97 6.37 -39.21
CA THR A 180 5.80 7.68 -39.83
C THR A 180 5.47 8.71 -38.74
N ASN A 181 6.32 9.74 -38.59
CA ASN A 181 6.12 10.79 -37.59
C ASN A 181 5.08 11.82 -38.06
N VAL A 182 3.91 11.83 -37.43
CA VAL A 182 2.80 12.75 -37.73
C VAL A 182 2.01 13.09 -36.47
N SER A 183 1.22 14.18 -36.52
CA SER A 183 0.25 14.49 -35.47
C SER A 183 -0.91 13.47 -35.44
N PRO A 184 -1.65 13.32 -34.33
CA PRO A 184 -2.82 12.44 -34.29
C PRO A 184 -3.87 12.75 -35.37
N GLN A 185 -4.11 14.03 -35.66
CA GLN A 185 -5.06 14.45 -36.71
C GLN A 185 -4.56 14.07 -38.11
N ASP A 186 -3.26 14.25 -38.37
CA ASP A 186 -2.64 13.88 -39.65
C ASP A 186 -2.52 12.37 -39.83
N ALA A 187 -2.42 11.61 -38.74
CA ALA A 187 -2.38 10.15 -38.74
C ALA A 187 -3.67 9.56 -39.34
N MET A 188 -4.84 10.06 -38.92
CA MET A 188 -6.14 9.67 -39.46
C MET A 188 -6.23 9.96 -40.98
N MET A 189 -5.80 11.15 -41.40
CA MET A 189 -5.78 11.53 -42.82
C MET A 189 -4.81 10.68 -43.65
N SER A 190 -3.63 10.39 -43.10
CA SER A 190 -2.63 9.52 -43.72
C SER A 190 -3.16 8.10 -43.88
N MET A 191 -3.95 7.61 -42.92
CA MET A 191 -4.58 6.29 -43.00
C MET A 191 -5.66 6.27 -44.09
N MET A 192 -6.50 7.31 -44.21
CA MET A 192 -7.46 7.44 -45.32
C MET A 192 -6.77 7.50 -46.69
N GLY A 193 -5.65 8.23 -46.78
CA GLY A 193 -4.86 8.37 -48.01
C GLY A 193 -4.05 7.14 -48.42
N GLY A 194 -3.97 6.13 -47.56
CA GLY A 194 -3.24 4.88 -47.85
C GLY A 194 -1.75 4.89 -47.47
N THR A 195 -1.21 6.01 -46.98
CA THR A 195 0.21 6.17 -46.64
C THR A 195 0.62 5.32 -45.43
N VAL A 196 -0.30 5.13 -44.47
CA VAL A 196 -0.10 4.32 -43.27
C VAL A 196 -1.18 3.23 -43.16
N GLY A 197 -0.80 2.11 -42.55
CA GLY A 197 -1.63 0.95 -42.24
C GLY A 197 -2.25 0.97 -40.85
N GLY A 198 -1.90 1.95 -40.02
CA GLY A 198 -2.50 2.16 -38.70
C GLY A 198 -1.90 3.35 -37.97
N PHE A 199 -2.43 3.66 -36.80
CA PHE A 199 -1.92 4.72 -35.94
C PHE A 199 -2.26 4.50 -34.46
N GLU A 200 -1.53 5.18 -33.59
CA GLU A 200 -1.80 5.22 -32.15
C GLU A 200 -2.94 6.19 -31.83
N THR A 201 -3.87 5.78 -30.98
CA THR A 201 -5.00 6.63 -30.61
C THR A 201 -5.49 6.39 -29.18
N SER A 202 -5.86 7.47 -28.50
CA SER A 202 -6.68 7.39 -27.28
C SER A 202 -8.14 7.29 -27.71
N LEU A 203 -8.84 6.26 -27.23
CA LEU A 203 -10.23 5.99 -27.59
C LEU A 203 -11.16 7.15 -27.22
N ASP A 204 -11.54 7.95 -28.21
CA ASP A 204 -12.27 9.20 -28.02
C ASP A 204 -13.34 9.44 -29.10
N LYS A 205 -13.98 10.63 -29.05
CA LYS A 205 -14.97 11.04 -30.05
C LYS A 205 -14.38 11.18 -31.47
N ALA A 206 -13.11 11.57 -31.59
CA ALA A 206 -12.45 11.67 -32.90
C ALA A 206 -12.27 10.28 -33.53
N THR A 207 -11.92 9.29 -32.71
CA THR A 207 -11.79 7.88 -33.10
C THR A 207 -13.12 7.31 -33.59
N LEU A 208 -14.23 7.57 -32.87
CA LEU A 208 -15.58 7.19 -33.32
C LEU A 208 -15.91 7.82 -34.67
N GLY A 209 -15.74 9.14 -34.80
CA GLY A 209 -16.04 9.84 -36.05
C GLY A 209 -15.15 9.38 -37.22
N PHE A 210 -13.93 8.95 -36.95
CA PHE A 210 -13.06 8.33 -37.96
C PHE A 210 -13.60 6.96 -38.39
N ALA A 211 -13.98 6.10 -37.43
CA ALA A 211 -14.52 4.77 -37.71
C ALA A 211 -15.83 4.81 -38.51
N ASP A 212 -16.67 5.82 -38.29
CA ASP A 212 -17.87 6.08 -39.10
C ASP A 212 -17.54 6.36 -40.57
N ARG A 213 -16.45 7.11 -40.82
CA ARG A 213 -16.08 7.59 -42.18
C ARG A 213 -15.17 6.65 -42.95
N TYR A 214 -14.44 5.76 -42.27
CA TYR A 214 -13.36 4.96 -42.89
C TYR A 214 -13.86 3.98 -43.97
N GLY A 215 -15.14 3.59 -43.95
CA GLY A 215 -15.77 2.78 -45.00
C GLY A 215 -15.30 1.32 -45.07
N GLY A 216 -14.52 0.85 -44.09
CA GLY A 216 -14.00 -0.51 -44.00
C GLY A 216 -13.84 -0.98 -42.55
N LYS A 217 -13.36 -2.21 -42.37
CA LYS A 217 -13.04 -2.75 -41.04
C LYS A 217 -11.74 -2.14 -40.51
N LEU A 218 -11.77 -1.82 -39.22
CA LEU A 218 -10.65 -1.35 -38.43
C LEU A 218 -10.40 -2.35 -37.30
N TYR A 219 -9.14 -2.57 -36.99
CA TYR A 219 -8.70 -3.52 -35.99
C TYR A 219 -8.06 -2.78 -34.83
N LEU A 220 -8.66 -2.94 -33.65
CA LEU A 220 -8.17 -2.36 -32.41
C LEU A 220 -7.32 -3.40 -31.69
N THR A 221 -6.01 -3.12 -31.61
CA THR A 221 -5.07 -3.95 -30.86
C THR A 221 -4.73 -3.25 -29.56
N THR A 222 -4.36 -4.05 -28.56
CA THR A 222 -3.97 -3.57 -27.25
C THR A 222 -2.82 -2.58 -27.33
N ALA A 223 -2.91 -1.53 -26.53
CA ALA A 223 -1.76 -0.72 -26.18
C ALA A 223 -1.90 -0.21 -24.74
N TRP A 224 -0.88 0.51 -24.31
CA TRP A 224 -0.53 0.72 -22.92
C TRP A 224 -1.22 1.94 -22.32
N PRO A 225 -1.36 1.95 -20.99
CA PRO A 225 -1.95 3.06 -20.28
C PRO A 225 -1.04 4.29 -20.24
N GLN A 226 -1.69 5.44 -20.23
CA GLN A 226 -1.12 6.66 -19.68
C GLN A 226 -1.66 6.80 -18.26
N THR A 227 -0.76 6.66 -17.29
CA THR A 227 -1.11 6.73 -15.87
C THR A 227 -0.87 8.13 -15.36
N GLY A 228 -1.92 8.74 -14.79
CA GLY A 228 -1.83 9.99 -14.05
C GLY A 228 -1.38 9.74 -12.61
N VAL A 229 -0.63 10.68 -12.05
CA VAL A 229 -0.21 10.66 -10.65
C VAL A 229 -0.55 12.00 -10.02
N LEU A 230 -1.23 11.97 -8.87
CA LEU A 230 -1.44 13.14 -8.05
C LEU A 230 -0.47 13.03 -6.90
N ALA A 231 0.35 14.05 -6.71
CA ALA A 231 1.28 14.10 -5.59
C ALA A 231 1.24 15.47 -4.92
N ALA A 232 1.47 15.47 -3.61
CA ALA A 232 1.52 16.66 -2.78
C ALA A 232 2.96 17.05 -2.44
N ALA A 233 3.16 18.32 -2.13
CA ALA A 233 4.35 18.78 -1.42
C ALA A 233 4.42 18.05 -0.06
N PRO A 234 5.59 17.49 0.34
CA PRO A 234 5.69 16.72 1.58
C PRO A 234 5.29 17.49 2.84
N ASN A 235 5.58 18.80 2.90
CA ASN A 235 5.20 19.62 4.05
C ASN A 235 3.69 19.83 4.11
N TYR A 236 3.06 20.14 2.97
CA TYR A 236 1.61 20.30 2.89
C TYR A 236 0.89 19.05 3.40
N TRP A 237 1.27 17.87 2.88
CA TRP A 237 0.60 16.62 3.22
C TRP A 237 0.81 16.21 4.69
N ARG A 238 2.04 16.34 5.21
CA ARG A 238 2.35 15.96 6.61
C ARG A 238 1.62 16.80 7.64
N GLU A 239 1.25 18.03 7.31
CA GLU A 239 0.54 18.94 8.22
C GLU A 239 -0.96 18.67 8.30
N ARG A 240 -1.51 17.84 7.40
CA ARG A 240 -2.94 17.52 7.38
C ARG A 240 -3.31 16.67 8.59
N SER A 241 -4.51 16.93 9.14
CA SER A 241 -5.13 16.07 10.15
C SER A 241 -5.47 14.71 9.57
N GLU A 242 -5.55 13.68 10.42
CA GLU A 242 -5.95 12.33 10.01
C GLU A 242 -7.34 12.34 9.36
N ALA A 243 -8.24 13.16 9.91
CA ALA A 243 -9.59 13.32 9.36
C ALA A 243 -9.57 13.95 7.95
N GLU A 244 -8.74 14.97 7.72
CA GLU A 244 -8.58 15.58 6.39
C GLU A 244 -7.90 14.61 5.40
N LYS A 245 -6.90 13.85 5.84
CA LYS A 245 -6.27 12.79 5.01
C LYS A 245 -7.28 11.74 4.60
N ASN A 246 -8.18 11.33 5.50
CA ASN A 246 -9.26 10.38 5.19
C ASN A 246 -10.27 10.98 4.20
N ALA A 247 -10.59 12.27 4.31
CA ALA A 247 -11.41 12.98 3.33
C ALA A 247 -10.73 13.02 1.94
N TRP A 248 -9.42 13.28 1.87
CA TRP A 248 -8.64 13.21 0.64
C TRP A 248 -8.64 11.80 0.05
N LYS A 249 -8.35 10.75 0.83
CA LYS A 249 -8.39 9.36 0.36
C LYS A 249 -9.74 9.02 -0.29
N SER A 250 -10.85 9.41 0.36
CA SER A 250 -12.21 9.20 -0.15
C SER A 250 -12.50 9.98 -1.44
N ALA A 251 -12.13 11.26 -1.47
CA ALA A 251 -12.30 12.12 -2.65
C ALA A 251 -11.48 11.62 -3.85
N LEU A 252 -10.25 11.16 -3.61
CA LEU A 252 -9.36 10.63 -4.63
C LEU A 252 -9.82 9.27 -5.17
N ALA A 253 -10.37 8.40 -4.31
CA ALA A 253 -11.00 7.16 -4.76
C ALA A 253 -12.21 7.45 -5.65
N THR A 254 -13.05 8.42 -5.27
CA THR A 254 -14.20 8.85 -6.07
C THR A 254 -13.76 9.44 -7.42
N ALA A 255 -12.73 10.28 -7.42
CA ALA A 255 -12.20 10.89 -8.63
C ALA A 255 -11.57 9.85 -9.58
N ALA A 256 -10.83 8.87 -9.05
CA ALA A 256 -10.28 7.77 -9.83
C ALA A 256 -11.41 6.94 -10.46
N LEU A 257 -12.43 6.58 -9.70
CA LEU A 257 -13.59 5.85 -10.21
C LEU A 257 -14.31 6.60 -11.33
N ALA A 258 -14.40 7.94 -11.26
CA ALA A 258 -14.98 8.75 -12.32
C ALA A 258 -14.18 8.64 -13.63
N ALA A 259 -12.85 8.73 -13.57
CA ALA A 259 -11.98 8.55 -14.74
C ALA A 259 -12.05 7.12 -15.30
N GLU A 260 -11.99 6.11 -14.43
CA GLU A 260 -12.13 4.70 -14.82
C GLU A 260 -13.47 4.45 -15.54
N THR A 261 -14.55 5.02 -15.03
CA THR A 261 -15.90 4.88 -15.61
C THR A 261 -16.00 5.54 -16.99
N GLU A 262 -15.45 6.75 -17.15
CA GLU A 262 -15.47 7.47 -18.42
C GLU A 262 -14.70 6.70 -19.50
N ILE A 263 -13.47 6.27 -19.18
CA ILE A 263 -12.61 5.51 -20.11
C ILE A 263 -13.27 4.18 -20.47
N ALA A 264 -13.78 3.44 -19.48
CA ALA A 264 -14.47 2.17 -19.73
C ALA A 264 -15.73 2.34 -20.60
N THR A 265 -16.46 3.44 -20.44
CA THR A 265 -17.66 3.75 -21.23
C THR A 265 -17.29 4.08 -22.68
N LEU A 266 -16.27 4.90 -22.91
CA LEU A 266 -15.76 5.23 -24.24
C LEU A 266 -15.25 3.98 -24.95
N GLU A 267 -14.43 3.18 -24.26
CA GLU A 267 -13.90 1.92 -24.76
C GLU A 267 -15.03 0.95 -25.13
N ALA A 268 -16.02 0.75 -24.26
CA ALA A 268 -17.17 -0.11 -24.53
C ALA A 268 -18.00 0.37 -25.73
N THR A 269 -18.11 1.68 -25.94
CA THR A 269 -18.83 2.27 -27.07
C THR A 269 -18.09 1.99 -28.38
N ILE A 270 -16.78 2.24 -28.40
CA ILE A 270 -15.93 2.02 -29.58
C ILE A 270 -15.83 0.54 -29.92
N ARG A 271 -15.67 -0.33 -28.92
CA ARG A 271 -15.62 -1.79 -29.12
C ARG A 271 -16.92 -2.37 -29.69
N LYS A 272 -18.07 -1.69 -29.53
CA LYS A 272 -19.36 -2.08 -30.11
C LYS A 272 -19.60 -1.49 -31.51
N HIS A 273 -18.71 -0.62 -31.98
CA HIS A 273 -18.87 0.02 -33.28
C HIS A 273 -18.80 -1.03 -34.41
N PRO A 274 -19.72 -1.03 -35.39
CA PRO A 274 -19.81 -2.10 -36.40
C PRO A 274 -18.57 -2.21 -37.30
N ASN A 275 -17.81 -1.12 -37.45
CA ASN A 275 -16.57 -1.10 -38.24
C ASN A 275 -15.32 -1.46 -37.42
N ILE A 276 -15.42 -1.67 -36.11
CA ILE A 276 -14.27 -1.97 -35.26
C ILE A 276 -14.32 -3.42 -34.81
N GLU A 277 -13.22 -4.13 -34.99
CA GLU A 277 -13.01 -5.49 -34.49
C GLU A 277 -11.81 -5.50 -33.54
N GLN A 278 -11.89 -6.26 -32.45
CA GLN A 278 -10.76 -6.39 -31.54
C GLN A 278 -9.79 -7.44 -32.06
N THR A 279 -8.50 -7.11 -31.99
CA THR A 279 -7.46 -8.11 -32.13
C THR A 279 -7.00 -8.54 -30.75
N ILE A 280 -7.35 -9.77 -30.39
CA ILE A 280 -6.89 -10.40 -29.15
C ILE A 280 -5.54 -11.05 -29.42
N LEU A 281 -4.52 -10.63 -28.67
CA LEU A 281 -3.22 -11.29 -28.67
C LEU A 281 -3.29 -12.53 -27.80
N GLU A 282 -2.82 -13.66 -28.32
CA GLU A 282 -2.54 -14.85 -27.51
C GLU A 282 -1.57 -14.49 -26.39
N SER A 283 -1.77 -14.98 -25.16
CA SER A 283 -0.93 -14.60 -24.00
C SER A 283 0.57 -14.77 -24.27
N ALA A 284 0.97 -15.86 -24.96
CA ALA A 284 2.36 -16.08 -25.33
C ALA A 284 2.90 -15.07 -26.38
N ALA A 285 2.06 -14.55 -27.26
CA ALA A 285 2.43 -13.48 -28.21
C ALA A 285 2.47 -12.12 -27.51
N GLN A 286 1.47 -11.84 -26.67
CA GLN A 286 1.37 -10.66 -25.83
C GLN A 286 2.64 -10.46 -24.98
N MET A 287 3.04 -11.50 -24.24
CA MET A 287 4.21 -11.45 -23.36
C MET A 287 5.51 -11.27 -24.14
N ARG A 288 5.63 -11.89 -25.34
CA ARG A 288 6.81 -11.69 -26.21
C ARG A 288 6.91 -10.27 -26.75
N LEU A 289 5.80 -9.67 -27.16
CA LEU A 289 5.76 -8.29 -27.63
C LEU A 289 6.07 -7.30 -26.49
N ALA A 290 5.46 -7.51 -25.32
CA ALA A 290 5.73 -6.69 -24.13
C ALA A 290 7.20 -6.76 -23.70
N ALA A 291 7.78 -7.97 -23.69
CA ALA A 291 9.18 -8.21 -23.37
C ALA A 291 10.14 -7.45 -24.28
N ARG A 292 9.93 -7.52 -25.60
CA ARG A 292 10.80 -6.86 -26.58
C ARG A 292 10.62 -5.35 -26.61
N ALA A 293 9.39 -4.86 -26.39
CA ALA A 293 9.11 -3.43 -26.33
C ALA A 293 9.93 -2.71 -25.24
N ALA A 294 10.21 -3.39 -24.12
CA ALA A 294 11.00 -2.85 -23.02
C ALA A 294 12.51 -2.75 -23.32
N GLY A 295 13.02 -3.50 -24.30
CA GLY A 295 14.45 -3.51 -24.65
C GLY A 295 15.38 -4.05 -23.55
N ASP A 296 14.83 -4.73 -22.54
CA ASP A 296 15.53 -5.16 -21.33
C ASP A 296 16.39 -6.41 -21.52
N ASP A 297 17.41 -6.57 -20.65
CA ASP A 297 18.11 -7.84 -20.47
C ASP A 297 17.14 -8.91 -19.93
N SER A 298 17.32 -10.15 -20.40
CA SER A 298 16.52 -11.34 -20.06
C SER A 298 16.27 -11.54 -18.57
N SER A 299 17.26 -11.24 -17.72
CA SER A 299 17.18 -11.41 -16.27
C SER A 299 16.23 -10.42 -15.58
N ARG A 300 16.21 -9.16 -16.01
CA ARG A 300 15.32 -8.11 -15.50
C ARG A 300 13.87 -8.41 -15.87
N LEU A 301 13.66 -8.83 -17.11
CA LEU A 301 12.37 -9.20 -17.64
C LEU A 301 11.74 -10.36 -16.84
N GLU A 302 12.51 -11.40 -16.50
CA GLU A 302 11.99 -12.52 -15.69
C GLU A 302 11.46 -12.07 -14.32
N GLY A 303 12.18 -11.16 -13.65
CA GLY A 303 11.74 -10.59 -12.38
C GLY A 303 10.44 -9.79 -12.50
N GLU A 304 10.35 -8.95 -13.52
CA GLU A 304 9.17 -8.15 -13.84
C GLU A 304 7.95 -9.00 -14.20
N MET A 305 8.11 -10.01 -15.06
CA MET A 305 7.01 -10.89 -15.46
C MET A 305 6.54 -11.77 -14.30
N ARG A 306 7.43 -12.11 -13.34
CA ARG A 306 7.03 -12.78 -12.10
C ARG A 306 6.15 -11.87 -11.23
N LEU A 307 6.46 -10.58 -11.12
CA LEU A 307 5.63 -9.61 -10.41
C LEU A 307 4.29 -9.40 -11.13
N TRP A 308 4.30 -9.34 -12.46
CA TRP A 308 3.08 -9.26 -13.28
C TRP A 308 2.15 -10.45 -13.05
N GLY A 309 2.64 -11.70 -13.16
CA GLY A 309 1.82 -12.89 -12.97
C GLY A 309 1.22 -12.98 -11.55
N LYS A 310 1.93 -12.43 -10.56
CA LYS A 310 1.42 -12.29 -9.19
C LYS A 310 0.29 -11.26 -9.10
N ALA A 311 0.43 -10.10 -9.74
CA ALA A 311 -0.61 -9.07 -9.80
C ALA A 311 -1.84 -9.60 -10.54
N GLU A 312 -1.62 -10.32 -11.63
CA GLU A 312 -2.68 -11.00 -12.38
C GLU A 312 -3.45 -11.99 -11.49
N ALA A 313 -2.74 -12.78 -10.68
CA ALA A 313 -3.38 -13.70 -9.74
C ALA A 313 -4.18 -12.98 -8.64
N GLU A 314 -3.71 -11.84 -8.15
CA GLU A 314 -4.43 -11.01 -7.17
C GLU A 314 -5.71 -10.42 -7.75
N VAL A 315 -5.64 -9.80 -8.93
CA VAL A 315 -6.81 -9.12 -9.53
C VAL A 315 -7.81 -10.08 -10.16
N HIS A 316 -7.38 -11.28 -10.56
CA HIS A 316 -8.25 -12.34 -11.09
C HIS A 316 -8.64 -13.38 -10.05
N ARG A 317 -8.16 -13.28 -8.81
CA ARG A 317 -8.81 -13.97 -7.70
C ARG A 317 -10.24 -13.48 -7.68
N VAL A 318 -11.15 -14.34 -8.09
CA VAL A 318 -12.51 -14.29 -7.55
C VAL A 318 -12.28 -14.24 -6.06
N PRO A 319 -12.73 -13.20 -5.32
CA PRO A 319 -12.81 -13.34 -3.89
C PRO A 319 -13.65 -14.60 -3.74
N GLU A 320 -13.03 -15.73 -3.38
CA GLU A 320 -13.79 -16.74 -2.68
C GLU A 320 -14.44 -15.90 -1.61
N ALA A 321 -15.77 -15.83 -1.65
CA ALA A 321 -16.48 -15.39 -0.47
C ALA A 321 -15.86 -16.28 0.58
N VAL A 322 -14.95 -15.72 1.41
CA VAL A 322 -14.45 -16.39 2.60
C VAL A 322 -15.75 -16.85 3.17
N PRO A 323 -16.05 -18.17 3.15
CA PRO A 323 -17.38 -18.56 3.52
C PRO A 323 -17.53 -17.93 4.87
N ILE A 324 -18.62 -17.20 5.10
CA ILE A 324 -19.03 -16.90 6.46
C ILE A 324 -19.46 -18.24 7.10
N HIS A 325 -18.74 -19.34 6.88
CA HIS A 325 -18.16 -20.07 7.99
C HIS A 325 -17.33 -19.08 8.79
N ALA A 326 -18.04 -18.27 9.59
CA ALA A 326 -17.64 -18.16 10.98
C ALA A 326 -17.22 -19.59 11.39
N PRO A 327 -15.96 -19.85 11.73
CA PRO A 327 -15.64 -21.11 12.37
C PRO A 327 -16.69 -21.26 13.47
N GLN A 328 -17.42 -22.40 13.46
CA GLN A 328 -18.38 -22.74 14.51
C GLN A 328 -17.77 -22.23 15.82
N PRO A 329 -18.40 -21.27 16.53
CA PRO A 329 -17.73 -20.57 17.61
C PRO A 329 -17.33 -21.60 18.64
N SER A 330 -16.07 -22.01 18.61
CA SER A 330 -15.46 -22.76 19.68
C SER A 330 -15.58 -21.86 20.91
N PRO A 331 -16.12 -22.34 22.03
CA PRO A 331 -16.29 -21.53 23.22
C PRO A 331 -14.97 -20.82 23.56
N ARG A 332 -14.95 -19.50 23.42
CA ARG A 332 -13.79 -18.67 23.79
C ARG A 332 -13.67 -18.68 25.30
N LYS A 333 -12.49 -18.98 25.82
CA LYS A 333 -12.24 -19.06 27.27
C LYS A 333 -11.84 -17.70 27.85
N HIS A 334 -11.29 -16.80 27.03
CA HIS A 334 -10.65 -15.55 27.45
C HIS A 334 -11.33 -14.30 26.84
N VAL A 335 -12.66 -14.31 26.73
CA VAL A 335 -13.46 -13.19 26.15
C VAL A 335 -13.30 -11.86 26.93
N GLY A 336 -12.81 -11.92 28.17
CA GLY A 336 -12.57 -10.75 29.03
C GLY A 336 -11.16 -10.15 28.95
N SER A 337 -10.27 -10.66 28.09
CA SER A 337 -8.88 -10.19 28.00
C SER A 337 -8.81 -8.70 27.65
N PRO A 338 -8.19 -7.85 28.49
CA PRO A 338 -8.26 -6.41 28.28
C PRO A 338 -7.34 -5.98 27.14
N VAL A 339 -7.85 -5.11 26.27
CA VAL A 339 -7.14 -4.54 25.12
C VAL A 339 -6.84 -3.07 25.40
N PHE A 340 -5.59 -2.68 25.16
CA PHE A 340 -5.08 -1.33 25.31
C PHE A 340 -4.36 -0.89 24.03
N PHE A 341 -4.09 0.40 23.95
CA PHE A 341 -3.02 0.91 23.09
C PHE A 341 -2.05 1.75 23.89
N ALA A 342 -0.83 1.88 23.37
CA ALA A 342 0.11 2.94 23.66
C ALA A 342 0.62 3.51 22.33
N THR A 343 0.79 4.82 22.25
CA THR A 343 1.10 5.53 21.01
C THR A 343 2.00 6.72 21.28
N ASP A 344 2.98 6.94 20.40
CA ASP A 344 3.82 8.13 20.34
C ASP A 344 3.44 9.06 19.16
N ARG A 345 2.25 8.83 18.58
CA ARG A 345 1.61 9.69 17.58
C ARG A 345 1.10 11.01 18.17
N ASN A 346 0.97 12.03 17.32
CA ASN A 346 0.28 13.26 17.68
C ASN A 346 -1.20 13.04 17.99
N ASP A 347 -1.66 13.57 19.13
CA ASP A 347 -3.07 13.61 19.51
C ASP A 347 -3.77 14.82 18.87
N GLU A 348 -4.73 14.57 17.97
CA GLU A 348 -5.54 15.57 17.25
C GLU A 348 -6.83 15.95 17.97
N GLN A 349 -7.06 15.39 19.15
CA GLN A 349 -8.11 15.78 20.07
C GLN A 349 -9.55 15.49 19.61
N THR A 350 -9.74 14.72 18.54
CA THR A 350 -11.07 14.26 18.10
C THR A 350 -11.66 13.27 19.11
N LEU A 351 -12.98 13.03 19.09
CA LEU A 351 -13.63 12.05 19.99
C LEU A 351 -13.88 10.70 19.31
N ASP A 352 -13.17 10.45 18.21
CA ASP A 352 -13.24 9.24 17.40
C ASP A 352 -11.83 8.67 17.24
N TYR A 353 -11.60 7.46 17.72
CA TYR A 353 -10.30 6.82 17.62
C TYR A 353 -9.82 6.64 16.18
N ALA A 354 -10.71 6.52 15.20
CA ALA A 354 -10.31 6.45 13.79
C ALA A 354 -9.60 7.72 13.29
N THR A 355 -9.74 8.85 13.99
CA THR A 355 -9.12 10.14 13.63
C THR A 355 -8.42 10.83 14.81
N ARG A 356 -8.33 10.17 15.98
CA ARG A 356 -7.79 10.78 17.21
C ARG A 356 -6.30 11.05 17.10
N PHE A 357 -5.58 10.15 16.44
CA PHE A 357 -4.13 10.20 16.35
C PHE A 357 -3.70 10.22 14.90
N GLY A 358 -2.87 11.22 14.55
CA GLY A 358 -2.32 11.36 13.20
C GLY A 358 -1.01 10.61 13.02
N SER A 359 -0.26 11.00 11.99
CA SER A 359 1.05 10.43 11.65
C SER A 359 2.23 11.32 12.01
N ARG A 360 2.04 12.45 12.69
CA ARG A 360 3.15 13.37 13.00
C ARG A 360 3.96 12.89 14.21
N ARG A 361 5.27 12.94 14.05
CA ARG A 361 6.27 12.81 15.11
C ARG A 361 6.27 14.06 16.00
N LEU A 362 6.37 13.88 17.32
CA LEU A 362 6.34 14.96 18.31
C LEU A 362 7.74 15.32 18.83
N SER A 363 7.99 16.59 19.16
CA SER A 363 9.22 17.02 19.85
C SER A 363 8.90 18.14 20.85
N PRO A 364 8.94 17.90 22.18
CA PRO A 364 9.29 16.63 22.82
C PRO A 364 8.25 15.53 22.56
N VAL A 365 8.68 14.28 22.73
CA VAL A 365 7.81 13.09 22.60
C VAL A 365 6.75 13.11 23.70
N GLU A 366 5.52 12.71 23.37
CA GLU A 366 4.45 12.53 24.33
C GLU A 366 3.80 11.16 24.13
N LEU A 367 4.07 10.22 25.05
CA LEU A 367 3.40 8.92 25.02
C LEU A 367 1.96 9.06 25.52
N THR A 368 1.01 8.49 24.79
CA THR A 368 -0.40 8.43 25.19
C THR A 368 -0.89 6.99 25.17
N CYS A 369 -1.78 6.62 26.09
CA CYS A 369 -2.38 5.29 26.15
C CYS A 369 -3.81 5.34 26.69
N ALA A 370 -4.57 4.29 26.41
CA ALA A 370 -5.86 4.04 27.05
C ALA A 370 -6.28 2.58 26.94
N TYR A 371 -7.30 2.24 27.73
CA TYR A 371 -8.07 1.00 27.58
C TYR A 371 -9.04 1.12 26.41
N LEU A 372 -8.96 0.19 25.45
CA LEU A 372 -9.85 0.13 24.29
C LEU A 372 -11.09 -0.73 24.55
N GLY A 373 -11.02 -1.69 25.45
CA GLY A 373 -12.14 -2.60 25.70
C GLY A 373 -11.70 -4.04 25.83
N ALA A 374 -12.67 -4.94 25.66
CA ALA A 374 -12.45 -6.37 25.59
C ALA A 374 -12.94 -6.90 24.23
N PRO A 375 -12.42 -8.05 23.78
CA PRO A 375 -12.81 -8.65 22.50
C PRO A 375 -14.30 -8.95 22.45
N GLY A 376 -15.03 -8.21 21.62
CA GLY A 376 -16.45 -8.46 21.38
C GLY A 376 -16.69 -9.61 20.40
N HIS A 377 -17.90 -10.17 20.41
CA HIS A 377 -18.39 -10.99 19.31
C HIS A 377 -18.91 -10.08 18.20
N HIS A 378 -18.14 -9.94 17.12
CA HIS A 378 -18.54 -9.18 15.94
C HIS A 378 -18.39 -10.05 14.68
N GLN A 379 -19.35 -9.93 13.76
CA GLN A 379 -19.16 -10.35 12.39
C GLN A 379 -18.56 -9.16 11.64
N GLY A 380 -17.34 -9.32 11.14
CA GLY A 380 -16.55 -8.22 10.55
C GLY A 380 -15.85 -7.36 11.60
N ASP A 381 -15.41 -6.17 11.17
CA ASP A 381 -14.59 -5.28 12.00
C ASP A 381 -15.36 -4.77 13.23
N PRO A 382 -14.80 -4.92 14.45
CA PRO A 382 -15.42 -4.42 15.65
C PRO A 382 -15.46 -2.88 15.63
N PRO A 383 -16.60 -2.26 15.96
CA PRO A 383 -16.65 -0.80 16.07
C PRO A 383 -15.74 -0.35 17.22
N LEU A 384 -14.91 0.66 16.97
CA LEU A 384 -14.12 1.29 18.01
C LEU A 384 -15.03 1.98 19.03
N PRO A 385 -14.72 1.93 20.34
CA PRO A 385 -15.41 2.75 21.31
C PRO A 385 -15.19 4.24 21.01
N LYS A 386 -16.04 5.11 21.58
CA LYS A 386 -15.78 6.55 21.53
C LYS A 386 -14.51 6.88 22.28
N ALA A 387 -13.67 7.73 21.69
CA ALA A 387 -12.47 8.19 22.38
C ALA A 387 -12.86 9.09 23.57
N PRO A 388 -12.25 8.89 24.76
CA PRO A 388 -12.52 9.72 25.91
C PRO A 388 -11.94 11.13 25.71
N LYS A 389 -12.51 12.12 26.40
CA LYS A 389 -12.01 13.50 26.36
C LYS A 389 -10.58 13.63 26.91
N THR A 390 -10.25 12.79 27.89
CA THR A 390 -8.95 12.77 28.57
C THR A 390 -8.34 11.39 28.41
N LEU A 391 -7.09 11.37 27.97
CA LEU A 391 -6.29 10.16 27.82
C LEU A 391 -5.16 10.16 28.86
N THR A 392 -4.62 8.99 29.14
CA THR A 392 -3.45 8.87 30.01
C THR A 392 -2.22 9.23 29.21
N LYS A 393 -1.42 10.17 29.75
CA LYS A 393 -0.22 10.69 29.10
C LYS A 393 1.01 10.47 29.96
N GLY A 394 2.14 10.22 29.30
CA GLY A 394 3.42 9.96 29.93
C GLY A 394 3.64 8.47 30.19
N GLU A 395 4.89 8.03 29.97
CA GLU A 395 5.33 6.64 30.09
C GLU A 395 4.90 5.97 31.39
N GLN A 396 5.29 6.55 32.54
CA GLN A 396 5.04 5.97 33.86
C GLN A 396 3.55 5.88 34.21
N ALA A 397 2.75 6.85 33.75
CA ALA A 397 1.30 6.80 33.94
C ALA A 397 0.66 5.72 33.07
N CYS A 398 1.17 5.51 31.87
CA CYS A 398 0.71 4.47 30.96
C CYS A 398 1.04 3.07 31.45
N VAL A 399 2.28 2.85 31.89
CA VAL A 399 2.68 1.59 32.51
C VAL A 399 1.79 1.28 33.71
N ARG A 400 1.57 2.27 34.59
CA ARG A 400 0.69 2.10 35.76
C ARG A 400 -0.73 1.72 35.36
N LEU A 401 -1.35 2.43 34.42
CA LEU A 401 -2.70 2.14 33.95
C LEU A 401 -2.83 0.67 33.49
N ILE A 402 -1.89 0.22 32.67
CA ILE A 402 -1.94 -1.12 32.08
C ILE A 402 -1.65 -2.18 33.14
N VAL A 403 -0.62 -2.00 33.98
CA VAL A 403 -0.28 -2.95 35.07
C VAL A 403 -1.44 -3.10 36.05
N ASP A 404 -2.04 -1.99 36.50
CA ASP A 404 -3.15 -2.02 37.45
C ASP A 404 -4.33 -2.79 36.87
N LYS A 405 -4.71 -2.53 35.61
CA LYS A 405 -5.81 -3.23 34.94
C LYS A 405 -5.51 -4.70 34.65
N VAL A 406 -4.27 -5.03 34.30
CA VAL A 406 -3.83 -6.42 34.11
C VAL A 406 -3.98 -7.20 35.42
N ARG A 407 -3.51 -6.62 36.54
CA ARG A 407 -3.63 -7.22 37.87
C ARG A 407 -5.08 -7.36 38.31
N GLU A 408 -5.92 -6.36 38.07
CA GLU A 408 -7.38 -6.42 38.34
C GLU A 408 -8.07 -7.54 37.54
N SER A 409 -7.60 -7.82 36.32
CA SER A 409 -8.16 -8.86 35.45
C SER A 409 -7.69 -10.27 35.81
N GLY A 410 -6.69 -10.41 36.69
CA GLY A 410 -6.13 -11.69 37.11
C GLY A 410 -5.24 -12.39 36.08
N VAL A 411 -4.95 -11.75 34.95
CA VAL A 411 -4.04 -12.28 33.92
C VAL A 411 -2.59 -11.93 34.26
N SER A 412 -1.65 -12.76 33.78
CA SER A 412 -0.21 -12.63 34.11
C SER A 412 0.69 -12.44 32.90
N LYS A 413 0.10 -12.21 31.73
CA LYS A 413 0.81 -12.02 30.46
C LYS A 413 0.28 -10.80 29.71
N ILE A 414 1.16 -10.15 28.96
CA ILE A 414 0.84 -9.08 28.03
C ILE A 414 1.41 -9.43 26.66
N LEU A 415 0.59 -9.34 25.62
CA LEU A 415 1.03 -9.39 24.22
C LEU A 415 1.12 -7.96 23.68
N PHE A 416 2.33 -7.52 23.34
CA PHE A 416 2.54 -6.32 22.55
C PHE A 416 2.37 -6.63 21.06
N VAL A 417 1.51 -5.85 20.41
CA VAL A 417 1.25 -5.93 18.96
C VAL A 417 1.81 -4.67 18.31
N LEU A 418 2.86 -4.82 17.51
CA LEU A 418 3.48 -3.74 16.75
C LEU A 418 3.00 -3.83 15.29
N HIS A 419 2.30 -2.80 14.82
CA HIS A 419 1.85 -2.77 13.43
C HIS A 419 3.00 -2.55 12.44
N GLY A 420 2.72 -2.84 11.17
CA GLY A 420 3.60 -2.61 10.04
C GLY A 420 3.45 -1.24 9.39
N PHE A 421 4.09 -1.10 8.23
CA PHE A 421 3.93 0.03 7.32
C PHE A 421 2.46 0.21 6.90
N ASN A 422 2.08 1.40 6.45
CA ASN A 422 0.75 1.69 5.91
C ASN A 422 -0.38 1.30 6.87
N THR A 423 -0.23 1.65 8.15
CA THR A 423 -1.25 1.40 9.18
C THR A 423 -1.60 2.70 9.92
N SER A 424 -2.87 3.08 9.93
CA SER A 424 -3.36 4.19 10.76
C SER A 424 -3.53 3.75 12.22
N PHE A 425 -3.76 4.70 13.13
CA PHE A 425 -4.11 4.33 14.51
C PHE A 425 -5.41 3.53 14.57
N GLY A 426 -6.42 3.92 13.78
CA GLY A 426 -7.72 3.25 13.74
C GLY A 426 -7.61 1.79 13.32
N ASP A 427 -6.76 1.50 12.34
CA ASP A 427 -6.50 0.14 11.85
C ASP A 427 -5.88 -0.75 12.94
N LEU A 428 -4.84 -0.25 13.63
CA LEU A 428 -4.24 -0.98 14.76
C LEU A 428 -5.25 -1.21 15.88
N ALA A 429 -6.02 -0.17 16.26
CA ALA A 429 -6.98 -0.28 17.36
C ALA A 429 -8.06 -1.33 17.06
N THR A 430 -8.55 -1.35 15.81
CA THR A 430 -9.53 -2.33 15.33
C THR A 430 -8.93 -3.73 15.35
N ARG A 431 -7.72 -3.88 14.80
CA ARG A 431 -6.99 -5.15 14.78
C ARG A 431 -6.70 -5.68 16.19
N GLY A 432 -6.36 -4.82 17.14
CA GLY A 432 -6.11 -5.21 18.53
C GLY A 432 -7.34 -5.85 19.18
N LEU A 433 -8.53 -5.29 18.92
CA LEU A 433 -9.80 -5.85 19.39
C LEU A 433 -10.15 -7.19 18.71
N MET A 434 -9.86 -7.32 17.40
CA MET A 434 -10.05 -8.57 16.66
C MET A 434 -9.12 -9.68 17.17
N LEU A 435 -7.83 -9.37 17.31
CA LEU A 435 -6.80 -10.32 17.74
C LEU A 435 -7.10 -10.92 19.11
N GLY A 436 -7.63 -10.13 20.05
CA GLY A 436 -8.00 -10.70 21.35
C GLY A 436 -9.10 -11.76 21.26
N GLY A 437 -10.00 -11.64 20.28
CA GLY A 437 -11.03 -12.63 20.01
C GLY A 437 -10.50 -13.84 19.25
N ASP A 438 -9.67 -13.61 18.24
CA ASP A 438 -9.17 -14.66 17.34
C ASP A 438 -8.12 -15.54 18.03
N LEU A 439 -7.23 -14.92 18.80
CA LEU A 439 -6.23 -15.63 19.58
C LEU A 439 -6.84 -16.36 20.78
N ASP A 440 -7.98 -15.90 21.33
CA ASP A 440 -8.48 -16.36 22.64
C ASP A 440 -7.33 -16.33 23.67
N TYR A 441 -6.60 -15.22 23.71
CA TYR A 441 -5.33 -15.09 24.42
C TYR A 441 -5.54 -14.96 25.93
N ASP A 442 -4.85 -15.77 26.72
CA ASP A 442 -4.88 -15.74 28.20
C ASP A 442 -3.98 -14.63 28.77
N GLY A 443 -4.26 -13.39 28.37
CA GLY A 443 -3.45 -12.23 28.69
C GLY A 443 -4.03 -10.93 28.14
N ALA A 444 -3.45 -9.81 28.54
CA ALA A 444 -3.81 -8.52 27.97
C ALA A 444 -3.15 -8.30 26.60
N ILE A 445 -3.76 -7.47 25.76
CA ILE A 445 -3.18 -7.04 24.48
C ILE A 445 -2.88 -5.55 24.55
N VAL A 446 -1.68 -5.15 24.14
CA VAL A 446 -1.28 -3.75 24.02
C VAL A 446 -0.82 -3.48 22.60
N GLY A 447 -1.62 -2.74 21.82
CA GLY A 447 -1.20 -2.25 20.52
C GLY A 447 -0.20 -1.10 20.67
N TRP A 448 1.01 -1.25 20.14
CA TRP A 448 1.95 -0.14 20.00
C TRP A 448 1.71 0.56 18.66
N SER A 449 1.26 1.82 18.71
CA SER A 449 1.01 2.62 17.53
C SER A 449 2.11 3.66 17.33
N TRP A 450 3.00 3.39 16.37
CA TRP A 450 4.03 4.33 15.94
C TRP A 450 3.52 5.19 14.76
N PRO A 451 4.07 6.37 14.47
CA PRO A 451 3.52 7.34 13.51
C PRO A 451 3.73 6.96 12.05
N SER A 452 3.18 5.81 11.65
CA SER A 452 2.98 5.44 10.25
C SER A 452 1.99 6.42 9.61
N GLU A 453 2.27 6.75 8.37
CA GLU A 453 1.45 7.59 7.52
C GLU A 453 0.11 6.95 7.15
N GLY A 454 -0.04 5.64 7.33
CA GLY A 454 -1.28 4.94 6.97
C GLY A 454 -1.57 5.06 5.47
N SER A 455 -0.50 5.10 4.66
CA SER A 455 -0.57 5.17 3.21
C SER A 455 0.52 4.29 2.62
N ALA A 456 0.17 3.52 1.59
CA ALA A 456 1.14 2.72 0.85
C ALA A 456 2.27 3.58 0.23
N PHE A 457 1.99 4.87 0.05
CA PHE A 457 2.89 5.85 -0.55
C PHE A 457 3.82 6.53 0.47
N GLY A 458 3.64 6.23 1.76
CA GLY A 458 4.42 6.79 2.86
C GLY A 458 5.68 6.00 3.20
N TYR A 459 6.11 5.04 2.36
CA TYR A 459 7.14 4.05 2.72
C TYR A 459 8.42 4.65 3.36
N ALA A 460 9.03 5.64 2.72
CA ALA A 460 10.24 6.29 3.25
C ALA A 460 9.97 7.07 4.55
N TYR A 461 8.79 7.68 4.67
CA TYR A 461 8.38 8.34 5.91
C TYR A 461 8.17 7.33 7.03
N ASP A 462 7.53 6.20 6.74
CA ASP A 462 7.28 5.11 7.67
C ASP A 462 8.59 4.48 8.17
N GLU A 463 9.59 4.34 7.30
CA GLU A 463 10.93 3.87 7.69
C GLU A 463 11.60 4.82 8.71
N ASP A 464 11.57 6.12 8.43
CA ASP A 464 12.06 7.17 9.34
C ASP A 464 11.26 7.26 10.65
N SER A 465 9.94 7.05 10.57
CA SER A 465 9.02 7.08 11.71
C SER A 465 9.18 5.85 12.60
N ALA A 466 9.38 4.68 12.01
CA ALA A 466 9.71 3.47 12.75
C ALA A 466 11.05 3.65 13.48
N LEU A 467 12.10 4.13 12.80
CA LEU A 467 13.40 4.45 13.39
C LEU A 467 13.28 5.45 14.56
N TRP A 468 12.44 6.47 14.39
CA TRP A 468 12.19 7.47 15.43
C TRP A 468 11.44 6.89 16.64
N SER A 469 10.56 5.91 16.43
CA SER A 469 9.77 5.26 17.50
C SER A 469 10.55 4.20 18.28
N GLU A 470 11.64 3.66 17.72
CA GLU A 470 12.41 2.58 18.37
C GLU A 470 12.85 2.88 19.82
N PRO A 471 13.46 4.04 20.15
CA PRO A 471 13.83 4.35 21.53
C PRO A 471 12.61 4.47 22.45
N HIS A 472 11.48 5.00 21.98
CA HIS A 472 10.28 5.18 22.80
C HIS A 472 9.66 3.84 23.20
N PHE A 473 9.61 2.90 22.27
CA PHE A 473 9.13 1.55 22.57
C PHE A 473 10.07 0.84 23.55
N ALA A 474 11.39 0.96 23.37
CA ALA A 474 12.38 0.38 24.28
C ALA A 474 12.26 0.94 25.71
N ASP A 475 12.12 2.26 25.85
CA ASP A 475 11.94 2.91 27.14
C ASP A 475 10.62 2.48 27.81
N PHE A 476 9.53 2.42 27.03
CA PHE A 476 8.23 1.97 27.53
C PHE A 476 8.25 0.52 28.03
N VAL A 477 8.85 -0.41 27.28
CA VAL A 477 8.97 -1.82 27.71
C VAL A 477 9.91 -1.94 28.91
N ARG A 478 10.98 -1.13 29.00
CA ARG A 478 11.87 -1.11 30.16
C ARG A 478 11.14 -0.67 31.42
N ALA A 479 10.33 0.39 31.32
CA ALA A 479 9.49 0.86 32.41
C ALA A 479 8.47 -0.21 32.86
N PHE A 480 7.92 -1.01 31.93
CA PHE A 480 7.10 -2.17 32.29
C PHE A 480 7.88 -3.25 33.03
N ALA A 481 9.06 -3.62 32.53
CA ALA A 481 9.89 -4.64 33.15
C ALA A 481 10.29 -4.26 34.60
N GLU A 482 10.49 -2.97 34.86
CA GLU A 482 10.76 -2.44 36.20
C GLU A 482 9.51 -2.43 37.11
N ALA A 483 8.36 -2.00 36.57
CA ALA A 483 7.14 -1.86 37.36
C ALA A 483 6.44 -3.19 37.68
N ALA A 484 6.57 -4.18 36.80
CA ALA A 484 5.90 -5.48 36.91
C ALA A 484 6.79 -6.64 36.43
N PRO A 485 7.90 -6.93 37.11
CA PRO A 485 8.86 -7.97 36.72
C PRO A 485 8.26 -9.40 36.75
N ASP A 486 7.13 -9.59 37.42
CA ASP A 486 6.39 -10.84 37.51
C ASP A 486 5.52 -11.13 36.27
N ILE A 487 5.16 -10.10 35.50
CA ILE A 487 4.33 -10.22 34.30
C ILE A 487 5.20 -10.64 33.11
N GLN A 488 4.78 -11.69 32.40
CA GLN A 488 5.43 -12.12 31.16
C GLN A 488 5.04 -11.18 30.01
N LEU A 489 6.02 -10.78 29.21
CA LEU A 489 5.82 -9.97 28.00
C LEU A 489 6.04 -10.84 26.76
N ASP A 490 5.05 -10.88 25.89
CA ASP A 490 5.08 -11.53 24.59
C ASP A 490 4.96 -10.47 23.50
N PHE A 491 5.52 -10.72 22.32
CA PHE A 491 5.59 -9.74 21.23
C PHE A 491 5.19 -10.38 19.91
N VAL A 492 4.40 -9.65 19.14
CA VAL A 492 4.21 -9.87 17.71
C VAL A 492 4.46 -8.57 16.97
N ALA A 493 5.33 -8.61 15.97
CA ALA A 493 5.63 -7.46 15.13
C ALA A 493 5.38 -7.79 13.66
N HIS A 494 4.75 -6.87 12.94
CA HIS A 494 4.43 -7.01 11.52
C HIS A 494 5.28 -6.09 10.67
N SER A 495 5.79 -6.56 9.52
CA SER A 495 6.46 -5.73 8.53
C SER A 495 7.54 -4.83 9.14
N MET A 496 7.49 -3.52 8.94
CA MET A 496 8.41 -2.53 9.53
C MET A 496 8.38 -2.47 11.05
N GLY A 497 7.30 -2.90 11.72
CA GLY A 497 7.25 -3.01 13.18
C GLY A 497 8.32 -3.96 13.74
N ASN A 498 8.82 -4.89 12.91
CA ASN A 498 9.95 -5.75 13.29
C ASN A 498 11.25 -4.96 13.51
N ARG A 499 11.44 -3.80 12.85
CA ARG A 499 12.59 -2.92 13.08
C ARG A 499 12.62 -2.42 14.53
N ILE A 500 11.47 -1.92 15.00
CA ILE A 500 11.24 -1.45 16.37
C ILE A 500 11.48 -2.58 17.38
N LEU A 501 10.87 -3.75 17.17
CA LEU A 501 11.01 -4.89 18.08
C LEU A 501 12.48 -5.36 18.15
N LEU A 502 13.14 -5.53 17.00
CA LEU A 502 14.53 -6.01 16.96
C LEU A 502 15.51 -5.00 17.54
N GLN A 503 15.27 -3.69 17.37
CA GLN A 503 16.04 -2.65 18.05
C GLN A 503 15.95 -2.78 19.57
N MET A 504 14.73 -2.88 20.12
CA MET A 504 14.49 -3.08 21.56
C MET A 504 15.20 -4.35 22.06
N LEU A 505 15.05 -5.47 21.33
CA LEU A 505 15.66 -6.75 21.69
C LEU A 505 17.19 -6.63 21.72
N ARG A 506 17.80 -6.03 20.68
CA ARG A 506 19.24 -5.82 20.62
C ARG A 506 19.72 -5.02 21.82
N GLU A 507 19.05 -3.91 22.11
CA GLU A 507 19.42 -3.02 23.20
C GLU A 507 19.35 -3.73 24.55
N PHE A 508 18.26 -4.43 24.81
CA PHE A 508 18.06 -5.15 26.06
C PHE A 508 19.09 -6.28 26.22
N GLY A 509 19.43 -6.97 25.13
CA GLY A 509 20.45 -8.02 25.11
C GLY A 509 21.83 -7.47 25.44
N GLN A 510 22.17 -6.29 24.90
CA GLN A 510 23.43 -5.58 25.14
C GLN A 510 23.55 -5.08 26.59
N TYR A 511 22.48 -4.50 27.14
CA TYR A 511 22.49 -3.93 28.50
C TYR A 511 22.02 -4.90 29.58
N ARG A 512 21.70 -6.16 29.22
CA ARG A 512 21.21 -7.20 30.13
C ARG A 512 19.99 -6.74 30.94
N VAL A 513 19.04 -6.08 30.27
CA VAL A 513 17.79 -5.65 30.89
C VAL A 513 17.04 -6.89 31.40
N ASN A 514 16.69 -6.89 32.68
CA ASN A 514 15.96 -7.99 33.30
C ASN A 514 14.48 -7.90 32.93
N VAL A 515 14.09 -8.58 31.85
CA VAL A 515 12.71 -8.65 31.37
C VAL A 515 12.32 -10.10 31.08
N ARG A 516 11.09 -10.47 31.45
CA ARG A 516 10.56 -11.80 31.20
C ARG A 516 9.90 -11.87 29.82
N ILE A 517 10.70 -12.07 28.77
CA ILE A 517 10.19 -12.22 27.40
C ILE A 517 9.84 -13.70 27.14
N GLY A 518 8.55 -14.00 26.99
CA GLY A 518 8.08 -15.38 26.78
C GLY A 518 8.17 -15.84 25.31
N ALA A 519 7.72 -14.99 24.39
CA ALA A 519 7.70 -15.22 22.96
C ALA A 519 7.93 -13.92 22.18
N ALA A 520 8.76 -13.99 21.15
CA ALA A 520 8.80 -13.00 20.08
C ALA A 520 8.43 -13.68 18.75
N VAL A 521 7.39 -13.17 18.09
CA VAL A 521 6.86 -13.62 16.81
C VAL A 521 7.06 -12.52 15.77
N PHE A 522 7.70 -12.88 14.65
CA PHE A 522 8.07 -11.95 13.59
C PHE A 522 7.25 -12.24 12.34
N ALA A 523 6.29 -11.37 12.02
CA ALA A 523 5.37 -11.54 10.89
C ALA A 523 5.83 -10.69 9.70
N ALA A 524 6.09 -11.34 8.56
CA ALA A 524 6.60 -10.73 7.34
C ALA A 524 7.71 -9.68 7.61
N PRO A 525 8.86 -10.02 8.21
CA PRO A 525 9.76 -8.99 8.71
C PRO A 525 10.42 -8.18 7.59
N ASP A 526 10.11 -6.88 7.55
CA ASP A 526 10.72 -5.95 6.61
C ASP A 526 12.04 -5.41 7.17
N VAL A 527 13.01 -6.32 7.30
CA VAL A 527 14.39 -6.07 7.75
C VAL A 527 15.33 -6.92 6.89
N ALA A 528 16.51 -6.41 6.54
CA ALA A 528 17.51 -7.21 5.83
C ALA A 528 17.90 -8.45 6.65
N GLN A 529 18.13 -9.58 5.98
CA GLN A 529 18.39 -10.86 6.66
C GLN A 529 19.63 -10.83 7.56
N ASP A 530 20.70 -10.19 7.11
CA ASP A 530 21.95 -10.02 7.87
C ASP A 530 21.73 -9.20 9.15
N ILE A 531 21.01 -8.08 9.04
CA ILE A 531 20.62 -7.25 10.18
C ILE A 531 19.75 -8.07 11.16
N PHE A 532 18.77 -8.81 10.67
CA PHE A 532 17.91 -9.66 11.51
C PHE A 532 18.73 -10.70 12.28
N ILE A 533 19.64 -11.40 11.60
CA ILE A 533 20.52 -12.41 12.22
C ILE A 533 21.38 -11.77 13.31
N GLU A 534 22.01 -10.63 13.03
CA GLU A 534 22.90 -9.93 13.97
C GLU A 534 22.14 -9.45 15.21
N GLN A 535 20.98 -8.83 15.02
CA GLN A 535 20.17 -8.27 16.11
C GLN A 535 19.59 -9.38 17.01
N THR A 536 19.05 -10.45 16.42
CA THR A 536 18.56 -11.60 17.19
C THR A 536 19.69 -12.32 17.93
N GLN A 537 20.89 -12.43 17.34
CA GLN A 537 22.06 -13.00 18.02
C GLN A 537 22.44 -12.27 19.30
N ARG A 538 22.37 -10.93 19.31
CA ARG A 538 22.65 -10.13 20.51
C ARG A 538 21.59 -10.27 21.60
N ALA A 539 20.38 -10.70 21.25
CA ALA A 539 19.25 -10.79 22.16
C ALA A 539 18.92 -12.22 22.64
N ARG A 540 19.71 -13.24 22.27
CA ARG A 540 19.46 -14.67 22.57
C ARG A 540 19.34 -15.00 24.05
N ASP A 541 20.00 -14.24 24.92
CA ASP A 541 20.04 -14.53 26.36
C ASP A 541 18.81 -13.97 27.11
N ILE A 542 18.03 -13.10 26.47
CA ILE A 542 16.93 -12.36 27.14
C ILE A 542 15.55 -12.66 26.54
N ALA A 543 15.48 -13.29 25.37
CA ALA A 543 14.24 -13.55 24.65
C ALA A 543 14.22 -14.94 24.04
N THR A 544 13.07 -15.61 24.14
CA THR A 544 12.80 -16.81 23.34
C THR A 544 12.19 -16.38 22.01
N PHE A 545 13.00 -16.38 20.94
CA PHE A 545 12.49 -16.20 19.58
C PHE A 545 11.68 -17.44 19.19
N ARG A 546 10.37 -17.27 19.00
CA ARG A 546 9.50 -18.40 18.69
C ARG A 546 9.50 -18.63 17.19
N THR A 547 8.90 -17.71 16.45
CA THR A 547 8.59 -18.00 15.05
C THR A 547 8.76 -16.77 14.18
N LEU A 548 9.36 -16.97 13.01
CA LEU A 548 9.36 -16.03 11.92
C LEU A 548 8.46 -16.59 10.82
N TYR A 549 7.51 -15.78 10.36
CA TYR A 549 6.67 -16.06 9.22
C TYR A 549 7.16 -15.27 8.00
N ALA A 550 7.59 -15.98 6.97
CA ALA A 550 7.94 -15.46 5.66
C ALA A 550 6.94 -15.97 4.61
N SER A 551 6.89 -15.35 3.45
CA SER A 551 6.15 -15.90 2.31
C SER A 551 6.79 -15.49 1.00
N GLU A 552 6.91 -16.43 0.06
CA GLU A 552 7.34 -16.11 -1.31
C GLU A 552 6.26 -15.36 -2.11
N TYR A 553 5.01 -15.33 -1.60
CA TYR A 553 3.88 -14.63 -2.20
C TYR A 553 3.51 -13.33 -1.47
N ASP A 554 4.34 -12.87 -0.53
CA ASP A 554 4.20 -11.53 0.07
C ASP A 554 4.76 -10.47 -0.88
N HIS A 555 3.85 -9.74 -1.51
CA HIS A 555 4.20 -8.72 -2.50
C HIS A 555 4.88 -7.50 -1.90
N ALA A 556 4.48 -7.05 -0.72
CA ALA A 556 5.10 -5.91 -0.05
C ALA A 556 6.55 -6.21 0.32
N ILE A 557 6.85 -7.44 0.73
CA ILE A 557 8.22 -7.87 0.98
C ILE A 557 9.06 -7.95 -0.30
N LEU A 558 8.48 -8.40 -1.42
CA LEU A 558 9.19 -8.40 -2.71
C LEU A 558 9.51 -6.97 -3.18
N ILE A 559 8.57 -6.05 -3.01
CA ILE A 559 8.78 -4.62 -3.29
C ILE A 559 9.89 -4.08 -2.39
N SER A 560 9.85 -4.37 -1.09
CA SER A 560 10.91 -3.94 -0.17
C SER A 560 12.28 -4.51 -0.56
N GLU A 561 12.36 -5.79 -0.94
CA GLU A 561 13.58 -6.43 -1.45
C GLU A 561 14.11 -5.70 -2.69
N SER A 562 13.23 -5.35 -3.63
CA SER A 562 13.55 -4.56 -4.82
C SER A 562 14.03 -3.15 -4.47
N PHE A 563 13.36 -2.49 -3.52
CA PHE A 563 13.69 -1.13 -3.08
C PHE A 563 15.06 -1.07 -2.41
N HIS A 564 15.36 -2.04 -1.53
CA HIS A 564 16.59 -2.14 -0.73
C HIS A 564 17.75 -2.89 -1.41
N LYS A 565 17.49 -3.61 -2.51
CA LYS A 565 18.48 -4.47 -3.20
C LYS A 565 19.06 -5.58 -2.31
N ALA A 566 18.28 -6.10 -1.37
CA ALA A 566 18.68 -7.18 -0.48
C ALA A 566 17.47 -8.00 0.01
N PRO A 567 17.59 -9.34 0.15
CA PRO A 567 16.51 -10.17 0.66
C PRO A 567 16.13 -9.75 2.08
N ARG A 568 14.83 -9.74 2.35
CA ARG A 568 14.28 -9.42 3.66
C ARG A 568 14.15 -10.69 4.48
N ALA A 569 14.09 -10.56 5.80
CA ALA A 569 13.82 -11.67 6.70
C ALA A 569 12.41 -12.25 6.47
N GLY A 570 11.46 -11.46 5.94
CA GLY A 570 10.16 -11.94 5.47
C GLY A 570 10.16 -12.62 4.09
N SER A 571 11.27 -12.64 3.35
CA SER A 571 11.33 -13.26 2.02
C SER A 571 11.23 -14.79 2.13
N GLY A 572 10.24 -15.41 1.48
CA GLY A 572 10.06 -16.88 1.47
C GLY A 572 10.79 -17.61 0.33
N GLY A 573 10.43 -18.87 0.09
CA GLY A 573 10.96 -19.71 -0.99
C GLY A 573 12.47 -19.97 -0.87
N SER A 574 13.23 -19.73 -1.94
CA SER A 574 14.69 -19.86 -1.93
C SER A 574 15.35 -18.90 -0.94
N ASN A 575 14.70 -17.77 -0.63
CA ASN A 575 15.20 -16.76 0.27
C ASN A 575 14.77 -16.99 1.73
N THR A 576 13.97 -18.02 2.06
CA THR A 576 13.53 -18.29 3.44
C THR A 576 14.72 -18.30 4.41
N LEU A 577 14.71 -17.37 5.37
CA LEU A 577 15.73 -17.27 6.40
C LEU A 577 15.61 -18.45 7.36
N VAL A 578 16.67 -19.22 7.56
CA VAL A 578 16.69 -20.35 8.50
C VAL A 578 17.91 -20.26 9.41
N MET A 579 17.71 -20.25 10.73
CA MET A 579 18.78 -20.09 11.70
C MET A 579 18.51 -20.82 13.03
N LYS A 580 19.57 -21.21 13.73
CA LYS A 580 19.46 -21.88 15.03
C LYS A 580 18.82 -20.96 16.07
N GLY A 581 17.77 -21.44 16.73
CA GLY A 581 17.06 -20.73 17.79
C GLY A 581 15.87 -19.90 17.30
N LEU A 582 15.44 -20.09 16.05
CA LEU A 582 14.26 -19.47 15.46
C LEU A 582 13.49 -20.53 14.65
N GLU A 583 12.18 -20.62 14.82
CA GLU A 583 11.34 -21.45 13.96
C GLU A 583 10.92 -20.66 12.72
N SER A 584 11.49 -21.00 11.58
CA SER A 584 11.15 -20.35 10.31
C SER A 584 9.97 -21.05 9.65
N VAL A 585 8.90 -20.32 9.37
CA VAL A 585 7.71 -20.79 8.65
C VAL A 585 7.64 -20.04 7.32
N ASP A 586 7.68 -20.76 6.21
CA ASP A 586 7.34 -20.26 4.88
C ASP A 586 5.85 -20.49 4.66
N ALA A 587 5.07 -19.43 4.83
CA ALA A 587 3.63 -19.49 4.90
C ALA A 587 2.96 -19.74 3.54
N ARG A 588 3.68 -19.58 2.41
CA ARG A 588 3.17 -19.72 1.03
C ARG A 588 1.81 -19.07 0.74
N LEU A 589 1.41 -18.09 1.55
CA LEU A 589 0.15 -17.37 1.47
C LEU A 589 0.38 -15.98 0.87
N SER A 590 -0.60 -15.46 0.15
CA SER A 590 -0.51 -14.14 -0.48
C SER A 590 -1.05 -13.04 0.43
N GLY A 591 -0.81 -11.78 0.05
CA GLY A 591 -1.09 -10.62 0.88
C GLY A 591 0.08 -10.34 1.84
N HIS A 592 0.02 -9.22 2.54
CA HIS A 592 1.08 -8.81 3.47
C HIS A 592 0.73 -9.07 4.94
N SER A 593 -0.57 -9.15 5.26
CA SER A 593 -1.10 -9.38 6.60
C SER A 593 -1.54 -10.83 6.83
N TYR A 594 -1.05 -11.77 6.00
CA TYR A 594 -1.49 -13.17 5.95
C TYR A 594 -1.45 -13.88 7.31
N LEU A 595 -0.52 -13.54 8.21
CA LEU A 595 -0.49 -14.13 9.56
C LEU A 595 -1.82 -13.93 10.31
N PHE A 596 -2.43 -12.77 10.09
CA PHE A 596 -3.60 -12.33 10.81
C PHE A 596 -4.91 -12.55 10.04
N ASP A 597 -4.84 -12.62 8.71
CA ASP A 597 -6.01 -12.71 7.84
C ASP A 597 -6.31 -14.13 7.38
N GLU A 598 -5.30 -15.01 7.33
CA GLU A 598 -5.46 -16.38 6.85
C GLU A 598 -5.71 -17.34 8.01
N ALA A 599 -6.81 -18.11 7.92
CA ALA A 599 -7.27 -18.97 9.02
C ALA A 599 -6.22 -20.00 9.46
N LYS A 600 -5.44 -20.56 8.53
CA LYS A 600 -4.38 -21.52 8.82
C LYS A 600 -3.23 -20.86 9.60
N ALA A 601 -2.81 -19.67 9.18
CA ALA A 601 -1.75 -18.92 9.84
C ALA A 601 -2.20 -18.42 11.22
N MET A 602 -3.44 -17.94 11.35
CA MET A 602 -4.01 -17.54 12.64
C MET A 602 -4.11 -18.71 13.62
N LYS A 603 -4.53 -19.90 13.15
CA LYS A 603 -4.56 -21.12 13.98
C LYS A 603 -3.18 -21.49 14.50
N ASP A 604 -2.18 -21.39 13.63
CA ASP A 604 -0.79 -21.66 13.96
C ASP A 604 -0.24 -20.64 14.98
N PHE A 605 -0.52 -19.36 14.76
CA PHE A 605 -0.16 -18.26 15.65
C PHE A 605 -0.77 -18.42 17.06
N LYS A 606 -2.05 -18.82 17.12
CA LYS A 606 -2.75 -19.13 18.37
C LYS A 606 -2.05 -20.23 19.20
N GLN A 607 -1.56 -21.28 18.55
CA GLN A 607 -0.84 -22.38 19.21
C GLN A 607 0.51 -21.92 19.79
N ILE A 608 1.18 -20.95 19.17
CA ILE A 608 2.43 -20.39 19.70
C ILE A 608 2.18 -19.68 21.03
N LEU A 609 1.19 -18.78 21.07
CA LEU A 609 0.99 -17.90 22.21
C LEU A 609 0.34 -18.60 23.41
N ASN A 610 -0.65 -19.47 23.17
CA ASN A 610 -1.42 -20.09 24.25
C ASN A 610 -0.84 -21.42 24.73
N GLU A 611 -0.25 -22.20 23.83
CA GLU A 611 0.24 -23.55 24.15
C GLU A 611 1.77 -23.61 24.31
N ALA A 612 2.47 -22.52 23.94
CA ALA A 612 3.94 -22.47 23.88
C ALA A 612 4.53 -23.65 23.08
N SER A 613 3.79 -24.11 22.07
CA SER A 613 4.12 -25.28 21.27
C SER A 613 5.26 -24.99 20.30
N MET A 614 6.17 -25.96 20.18
CA MET A 614 7.22 -25.94 19.16
C MET A 614 6.60 -26.25 17.79
N ALA A 615 7.16 -25.73 16.71
CA ALA A 615 6.70 -25.94 15.33
C ALA A 615 6.43 -27.41 14.97
N ALA A 616 7.26 -28.33 15.46
CA ALA A 616 7.08 -29.77 15.26
C ALA A 616 5.78 -30.35 15.83
N ALA A 617 5.16 -29.67 16.80
CA ALA A 617 3.89 -30.06 17.40
C ALA A 617 2.69 -29.31 16.81
N ARG A 618 2.91 -28.31 15.94
CA ARG A 618 1.84 -27.44 15.39
C ARG A 618 1.18 -27.98 14.11
N GLY A 619 1.57 -29.19 13.68
CA GLY A 619 1.02 -29.86 12.49
C GLY A 619 1.49 -29.25 11.17
N LEU A 620 2.64 -28.59 11.18
CA LEU A 620 3.27 -27.99 10.00
C LEU A 620 4.11 -29.03 9.24
N GLU A 621 4.24 -28.86 7.92
CA GLU A 621 5.15 -29.68 7.12
C GLU A 621 6.59 -29.25 7.35
N ALA A 622 7.49 -30.20 7.60
CA ALA A 622 8.90 -29.96 7.85
C ALA A 622 9.73 -30.13 6.57
N LEU A 623 10.52 -29.12 6.21
CA LEU A 623 11.52 -29.20 5.14
C LEU A 623 12.92 -28.89 5.65
N ALA A 624 13.93 -29.35 4.90
CA ALA A 624 15.34 -29.14 5.24
C ALA A 624 15.97 -28.04 4.37
N LYS A 625 16.74 -27.14 5.00
CA LYS A 625 17.63 -26.19 4.33
C LYS A 625 19.02 -26.32 4.94
N GLY A 626 19.90 -27.06 4.25
CA GLY A 626 21.19 -27.47 4.81
C GLY A 626 21.01 -28.38 6.03
N ALA A 627 21.62 -28.03 7.16
CA ALA A 627 21.49 -28.79 8.42
C ALA A 627 20.32 -28.36 9.30
N GLN A 628 19.51 -27.38 8.86
CA GLN A 628 18.40 -26.83 9.63
C GLN A 628 17.05 -27.22 9.03
N THR A 629 16.03 -27.24 9.88
CA THR A 629 14.64 -27.46 9.50
C THR A 629 13.89 -26.14 9.44
N TYR A 630 13.04 -25.98 8.44
CA TYR A 630 12.02 -24.93 8.37
C TYR A 630 10.67 -25.58 8.07
N TRP A 631 9.61 -24.79 8.21
CA TRP A 631 8.24 -25.28 8.19
C TRP A 631 7.42 -24.62 7.10
N ILE A 632 6.37 -25.28 6.64
CA ILE A 632 5.47 -24.76 5.62
C ILE A 632 4.03 -24.70 6.13
N ILE A 633 3.35 -23.61 5.77
CA ILE A 633 1.88 -23.57 5.68
C ILE A 633 1.55 -23.56 4.18
N GLU A 634 0.70 -24.47 3.73
CA GLU A 634 0.21 -24.47 2.34
C GLU A 634 -1.10 -23.68 2.23
N PRO A 635 -1.37 -23.02 1.08
CA PRO A 635 -2.62 -22.30 0.80
C PRO A 635 -3.88 -23.08 1.19
#